data_AF-A0A352ITZ0-F1
#
_entry.id   AF-A0A352ITZ0-F1
#
_cell.length_a   1.000
_cell.length_b   1.000
_cell.length_c   1.000
_cell.angle_alpha   90.00
_cell.angle_beta   90.00
_cell.angle_gamma   90.00
#
_symmetry.space_group_name_H-M   'P 1'
#
loop_
_entity.id
_entity.type
_entity.pdbx_description
1 polymer ?
#
loop_
_entity_poly.entity_id
_entity_poly.type
_entity_poly.pdbx_seq_one_letter_code
_entity_poly.pdbx_strand_id
1 'polypeptide(L)'
;MQSRVSDIDSHLTIPPTDWYQSLTAAGLLNPAVHGPARYWLQVEGSFTRALQKQCSRSFHVEVRREGFATPTQEEARRLRIPHRQHAWIREVSLCGDNQPWVLARTVIPLKCLEGEG
;
A
#
# COMPACT_ATOMS: atom_id res chain seq x y z
N MET A 1 35.78 4.79 -13.46
CA MET A 1 35.01 4.69 -12.21
C MET A 1 33.63 5.28 -12.47
N GLN A 2 32.74 4.50 -13.09
CA GLN A 2 31.42 4.96 -13.53
C GLN A 2 30.43 4.79 -12.38
N SER A 3 30.05 5.92 -11.78
CA SER A 3 28.96 6.00 -10.82
C SER A 3 27.65 5.67 -11.53
N ARG A 4 27.16 4.44 -11.35
CA ARG A 4 25.76 4.10 -11.63
C ARG A 4 24.93 4.71 -10.51
N VAL A 5 24.59 5.98 -10.66
CA VAL A 5 23.40 6.50 -10.00
C VAL A 5 22.23 5.96 -10.81
N SER A 6 21.77 4.78 -10.42
CA SER A 6 20.46 4.31 -10.83
C SER A 6 19.47 5.31 -10.27
N ASP A 7 18.95 6.19 -11.11
CA ASP A 7 17.74 6.97 -10.85
C ASP A 7 16.59 5.98 -10.63
N ILE A 8 16.49 5.49 -9.41
CA ILE A 8 15.31 4.78 -8.93
C ILE A 8 14.29 5.88 -8.68
N ASP A 9 13.34 5.96 -9.61
CA ASP A 9 12.14 6.79 -9.58
C ASP A 9 11.52 6.75 -8.17
N SER A 10 11.83 7.77 -7.38
CA SER A 10 11.57 7.86 -5.94
C SER A 10 10.21 8.49 -5.63
N HIS A 11 9.44 8.76 -6.67
CA HIS A 11 8.05 9.19 -6.56
C HIS A 11 7.14 8.01 -6.88
N LEU A 12 6.61 7.39 -5.81
CA LEU A 12 5.43 6.54 -5.85
C LEU A 12 4.30 7.34 -6.51
N THR A 13 4.19 7.24 -7.84
CA THR A 13 3.05 7.81 -8.55
C THR A 13 1.92 6.83 -8.34
N ILE A 14 1.18 7.02 -7.23
CA ILE A 14 -0.09 6.33 -7.03
C ILE A 14 -0.94 6.70 -8.25
N PRO A 15 -1.34 5.73 -9.09
CA PRO A 15 -2.16 6.04 -10.24
C PRO A 15 -3.45 6.71 -9.75
N PRO A 16 -4.06 7.61 -10.55
CA PRO A 16 -5.35 8.16 -10.21
C PRO A 16 -6.30 7.02 -9.82
N THR A 17 -6.77 7.07 -8.58
CA THR A 17 -7.51 5.98 -7.96
C THR A 17 -8.92 6.45 -7.69
N ASP A 18 -9.90 5.77 -8.29
CA ASP A 18 -11.30 5.98 -8.00
C ASP A 18 -11.73 5.06 -6.87
N TRP A 19 -12.22 5.66 -5.79
CA TRP A 19 -12.73 4.91 -4.64
C TRP A 19 -14.20 4.55 -4.86
N TYR A 20 -14.49 3.25 -4.78
CA TYR A 20 -15.84 2.71 -4.86
C TYR A 20 -16.34 2.32 -3.47
N GLN A 21 -17.63 2.53 -3.21
CA GLN A 21 -18.24 2.18 -1.93
C GLN A 21 -18.40 0.66 -1.72
N SER A 22 -18.42 -0.12 -2.80
CA SER A 22 -18.53 -1.57 -2.75
C SER A 22 -17.91 -2.22 -3.99
N LEU A 23 -17.62 -3.52 -3.91
CA LEU A 23 -17.17 -4.32 -5.05
C LEU A 23 -18.20 -4.35 -6.18
N THR A 24 -19.50 -4.35 -5.85
CA THR A 24 -20.57 -4.27 -6.85
C THR A 24 -20.53 -2.94 -7.59
N ALA A 25 -20.36 -1.82 -6.87
CA ALA A 25 -20.24 -0.50 -7.49
C ALA A 25 -18.99 -0.39 -8.37
N ALA A 26 -17.87 -0.95 -7.92
CA ALA A 26 -16.65 -1.04 -8.72
C ALA A 26 -16.85 -1.88 -9.99
N GLY A 27 -17.55 -3.00 -9.90
CA GLY A 27 -17.82 -3.90 -11.03
C GLY A 27 -18.69 -3.29 -12.13
N LEU A 28 -19.58 -2.35 -11.79
CA LEU A 28 -20.39 -1.63 -12.78
C LEU A 28 -19.54 -0.75 -13.71
N LEU A 29 -18.42 -0.21 -13.21
CA LEU A 29 -17.55 0.71 -13.95
C LEU A 29 -16.26 0.04 -14.43
N ASN A 30 -15.82 -1.03 -13.78
CA ASN A 30 -14.61 -1.75 -14.13
C ASN A 30 -14.86 -3.28 -14.17
N PRO A 31 -15.05 -3.85 -15.38
CA PRO A 31 -15.29 -5.29 -15.55
C PRO A 31 -14.16 -6.18 -15.01
N ALA A 32 -12.93 -5.67 -14.92
CA ALA A 32 -11.78 -6.43 -14.41
C ALA A 32 -11.95 -6.81 -12.92
N VAL A 33 -12.80 -6.07 -12.18
CA VAL A 33 -13.16 -6.36 -10.78
C VAL A 33 -13.90 -7.70 -10.65
N HIS A 34 -14.55 -8.18 -11.72
CA HIS A 34 -15.19 -9.51 -11.75
C HIS A 34 -14.22 -10.64 -12.13
N GLY A 35 -13.03 -10.31 -12.65
CA GLY A 35 -12.01 -11.25 -13.10
C GLY A 35 -11.04 -11.68 -11.98
N PRO A 36 -9.78 -11.99 -12.32
CA PRO A 36 -8.77 -12.46 -11.36
C PRO A 36 -8.53 -11.50 -10.17
N ALA A 37 -8.74 -10.20 -10.36
CA ALA A 37 -8.61 -9.20 -9.30
C ALA A 37 -9.61 -9.43 -8.16
N ARG A 38 -10.76 -10.04 -8.45
CA ARG A 38 -11.83 -10.31 -7.47
C ARG A 38 -11.34 -11.10 -6.27
N TYR A 39 -10.47 -12.08 -6.51
CA TYR A 39 -9.85 -12.88 -5.45
C TYR A 39 -9.05 -11.99 -4.51
N TRP A 40 -8.12 -11.21 -5.08
CA TRP A 40 -7.21 -10.34 -4.32
C TRP A 40 -7.92 -9.25 -3.52
N LEU A 41 -9.02 -8.70 -4.05
CA LEU A 41 -9.82 -7.68 -3.36
C LEU A 41 -10.65 -8.25 -2.19
N GLN A 42 -10.80 -9.57 -2.08
CA GLN A 42 -11.60 -10.25 -1.06
C GLN A 42 -10.78 -11.25 -0.24
N VAL A 43 -9.44 -11.22 -0.34
CA VAL A 43 -8.59 -12.09 0.48
C VAL A 43 -8.87 -11.82 1.95
N GLU A 44 -9.32 -12.85 2.65
CA GLU A 44 -9.46 -12.83 4.10
C GLU A 44 -8.15 -13.25 4.78
N GLY A 45 -7.91 -12.70 5.97
CA GLY A 45 -6.70 -12.98 6.75
C GLY A 45 -5.48 -12.20 6.25
N SER A 46 -4.29 -12.80 6.40
CA SER A 46 -3.03 -12.14 6.07
C SER A 46 -2.80 -12.08 4.56
N PHE A 47 -2.91 -10.88 4.00
CA PHE A 47 -2.59 -10.61 2.59
C PHE A 47 -1.15 -11.00 2.23
N THR A 48 -0.20 -10.76 3.15
CA THR A 48 1.20 -11.21 3.02
C THR A 48 1.30 -12.73 2.85
N ARG A 49 0.55 -13.49 3.66
CA ARG A 49 0.54 -14.97 3.55
C ARG A 49 -0.09 -15.43 2.24
N ALA A 50 -1.10 -14.74 1.74
CA ALA A 50 -1.71 -15.05 0.44
C ALA A 50 -0.71 -14.82 -0.71
N LEU A 51 0.03 -13.70 -0.69
CA LEU A 51 1.07 -13.42 -1.69
C LEU A 51 2.22 -14.42 -1.64
N GLN A 52 2.69 -14.78 -0.43
CA GLN A 52 3.73 -15.79 -0.26
C GLN A 52 3.38 -17.13 -0.90
N LYS A 53 2.12 -17.56 -0.80
CA LYS A 53 1.64 -18.81 -1.43
C LYS A 53 1.67 -18.77 -2.97
N GLN A 54 1.69 -17.58 -3.57
CA GLN A 54 1.75 -17.40 -5.03
C GLN A 54 3.19 -17.24 -5.54
N CYS A 55 4.15 -17.02 -4.65
CA CYS A 55 5.56 -16.91 -5.04
C CYS A 55 6.12 -18.29 -5.40
N SER A 56 6.90 -18.35 -6.47
CA SER A 56 7.58 -19.56 -6.90
C SER A 56 8.92 -19.76 -6.19
N ARG A 57 9.60 -18.68 -5.82
CA ARG A 57 10.97 -18.67 -5.27
C ARG A 57 11.06 -17.92 -3.96
N SER A 58 10.65 -16.65 -3.95
CA SER A 58 10.86 -15.79 -2.78
C SER A 58 9.81 -14.71 -2.65
N PHE A 59 9.56 -14.33 -1.40
CA PHE A 59 8.77 -13.17 -1.04
C PHE A 59 9.59 -12.30 -0.09
N HIS A 60 9.63 -11.00 -0.35
CA HIS A 60 10.26 -10.04 0.55
C HIS A 60 9.52 -8.71 0.54
N VAL A 61 9.78 -7.90 1.56
CA VAL A 61 9.22 -6.56 1.71
C VAL A 61 10.36 -5.55 1.59
N GLU A 62 10.25 -4.63 0.65
CA GLU A 62 11.19 -3.53 0.48
C GLU A 62 10.59 -2.26 1.07
N VAL A 63 11.26 -1.66 2.06
CA VAL A 63 10.84 -0.38 2.63
C VAL A 63 11.27 0.73 1.68
N ARG A 64 10.30 1.49 1.17
CA ARG A 64 10.54 2.63 0.29
C ARG A 64 10.68 3.92 1.09
N ARG A 65 9.77 4.13 2.02
CA ARG A 65 9.74 5.31 2.89
C ARG A 65 9.16 4.94 4.23
N GLU A 66 9.75 5.46 5.29
CA GLU A 66 9.27 5.28 6.65
C GLU A 66 9.61 6.51 7.48
N GLY A 67 8.64 7.01 8.25
CA GLY A 67 8.85 8.13 9.16
C GLY A 67 7.61 8.98 9.39
N PHE A 68 7.78 10.06 10.17
CA PHE A 68 6.72 11.02 10.42
C PHE A 68 6.46 11.90 9.19
N ALA A 69 5.20 11.98 8.78
CA ALA A 69 4.77 12.78 7.64
C ALA A 69 3.31 13.19 7.78
N THR A 70 2.90 14.20 7.00
CA THR A 70 1.49 14.58 6.90
C THR A 70 0.74 13.60 5.98
N PRO A 71 -0.35 12.97 6.46
CA PRO A 71 -1.23 12.15 5.61
C PRO A 71 -1.92 12.98 4.53
N THR A 72 -2.45 12.31 3.51
CA THR A 72 -3.34 12.98 2.55
C THR A 72 -4.61 13.47 3.23
N GLN A 73 -5.31 14.43 2.61
CA GLN A 73 -6.57 14.94 3.17
C GLN A 73 -7.62 13.81 3.33
N GLU A 74 -7.64 12.85 2.41
CA GLU A 74 -8.53 11.71 2.45
C GLU A 74 -8.17 10.76 3.61
N GLU A 75 -6.89 10.42 3.76
CA GLU A 75 -6.38 9.60 4.87
C GLU A 75 -6.71 10.23 6.22
N ALA A 76 -6.47 11.53 6.37
CA ALA A 76 -6.77 12.27 7.59
C ALA A 76 -8.28 12.25 7.92
N ARG A 77 -9.14 12.41 6.89
CA ARG A 77 -10.60 12.35 7.04
C ARG A 77 -11.06 10.94 7.46
N ARG A 78 -10.53 9.89 6.82
CA ARG A 78 -10.86 8.48 7.11
C ARG A 78 -10.44 8.09 8.53
N LEU A 79 -9.25 8.52 8.96
CA LEU A 79 -8.69 8.25 10.28
C LEU A 79 -9.21 9.20 11.37
N ARG A 80 -10.04 10.20 11.00
CA ARG A 80 -10.60 11.21 11.91
C ARG A 80 -9.53 11.98 12.70
N ILE A 81 -8.44 12.35 12.03
CA ILE A 81 -7.35 13.16 12.60
C ILE A 81 -7.31 14.56 11.95
N PRO A 82 -6.80 15.58 12.66
CA PRO A 82 -6.58 16.91 12.09
C PRO A 82 -5.71 16.89 10.82
N HIS A 83 -6.10 17.64 9.80
CA HIS A 83 -5.47 17.62 8.46
C HIS A 83 -3.97 17.98 8.42
N ARG A 84 -3.43 18.63 9.46
CA ARG A 84 -2.02 19.03 9.54
C ARG A 84 -1.23 18.24 10.58
N GLN A 85 -1.87 17.28 11.23
CA GLN A 85 -1.18 16.42 12.20
C GLN A 85 -0.26 15.45 11.45
N HIS A 86 0.93 15.23 12.02
CA HIS A 86 1.84 14.19 11.53
C HIS A 86 1.34 12.81 11.97
N ALA A 87 1.56 11.81 11.13
CA ALA A 87 1.36 10.41 11.44
C ALA A 87 2.67 9.66 11.12
N TRP A 88 2.86 8.49 11.71
CA TRP A 88 3.88 7.58 11.23
C TRP A 88 3.38 6.94 9.93
N ILE A 89 4.13 7.14 8.85
CA ILE A 89 3.76 6.65 7.53
C ILE A 89 4.85 5.69 7.05
N ARG A 90 4.43 4.52 6.60
CA ARG A 90 5.31 3.49 6.03
C ARG A 90 4.80 3.10 4.65
N GLU A 91 5.67 3.21 3.66
CA GLU A 91 5.43 2.82 2.28
C GLU A 91 6.39 1.69 1.93
N VAL A 92 5.82 0.60 1.41
CA VAL A 92 6.57 -0.61 1.09
C VAL A 92 6.17 -1.16 -0.27
N SER A 93 7.09 -1.88 -0.89
CA SER A 93 6.80 -2.79 -2.00
C SER A 93 6.79 -4.21 -1.45
N LEU A 94 5.70 -4.94 -1.68
CA LEU A 94 5.65 -6.40 -1.47
C LEU A 94 6.10 -7.05 -2.77
N CYS A 95 7.27 -7.69 -2.71
CA CYS A 95 7.95 -8.24 -3.87
C CYS A 95 7.86 -9.77 -3.87
N GLY A 96 7.24 -10.31 -4.92
CA GLY A 96 7.24 -11.75 -5.20
C GLY A 96 8.16 -12.05 -6.37
N ASP A 97 9.01 -13.06 -6.22
CA ASP A 97 9.95 -13.50 -7.26
C ASP A 97 10.82 -12.36 -7.83
N ASN A 98 11.27 -11.47 -6.94
CA ASN A 98 12.05 -10.26 -7.23
C ASN A 98 11.33 -9.20 -8.08
N GLN A 99 10.00 -9.24 -8.15
CA GLN A 99 9.19 -8.23 -8.81
C GLN A 99 8.23 -7.55 -7.82
N PRO A 100 8.05 -6.22 -7.88
CA PRO A 100 7.09 -5.53 -7.04
C PRO A 100 5.66 -5.85 -7.52
N TRP A 101 4.88 -6.52 -6.68
CA TRP A 101 3.48 -6.87 -7.00
C TRP A 101 2.49 -5.91 -6.37
N VAL A 102 2.79 -5.44 -5.16
CA VAL A 102 1.89 -4.57 -4.40
C VAL A 102 2.66 -3.42 -3.80
N LEU A 103 2.15 -2.21 -4.00
CA LEU A 103 2.56 -1.02 -3.28
C LEU A 103 1.60 -0.83 -2.12
N ALA A 104 2.13 -0.87 -0.90
CA ALA A 104 1.32 -0.73 0.31
C ALA A 104 1.77 0.52 1.06
N ARG A 105 0.77 1.27 1.54
CA ARG A 105 0.96 2.49 2.33
C ARG A 105 0.14 2.36 3.61
N THR A 106 0.83 2.49 4.73
CA THR A 106 0.24 2.43 6.07
C THR A 106 0.38 3.79 6.74
N VAL A 107 -0.70 4.29 7.33
CA VAL A 107 -0.74 5.55 8.07
C VAL A 107 -1.19 5.27 9.49
N ILE A 108 -0.32 5.55 10.47
CA ILE A 108 -0.55 5.29 11.89
C ILE A 108 -0.60 6.62 12.64
N PRO A 109 -1.77 7.04 13.16
CA PRO A 109 -1.86 8.23 14.00
C PRO A 109 -0.93 8.17 15.21
N LEU A 110 -0.38 9.31 15.63
CA LEU A 110 0.55 9.37 16.78
C LEU A 110 -0.03 8.75 18.06
N LYS A 111 -1.32 8.95 18.31
CA LYS A 111 -2.03 8.40 19.46
C LYS A 111 -1.99 6.86 19.52
N CYS A 112 -1.81 6.19 18.39
CA CYS A 112 -1.69 4.73 18.33
C CYS A 112 -0.28 4.24 18.68
N LEU A 113 0.70 5.13 18.82
CA LEU A 113 2.09 4.82 19.13
C LEU A 113 2.41 5.04 20.63
N GLU A 114 1.43 5.44 21.43
CA GLU A 114 1.58 5.76 22.86
C GLU A 114 1.51 4.51 23.78
N GLY A 115 1.84 3.32 23.27
CA GLY A 115 1.90 2.08 24.04
C GLY A 115 3.31 1.72 24.51
N GLU A 116 3.43 1.01 25.64
CA GLU A 116 4.71 0.40 26.04
C GLU A 116 5.05 -0.73 25.06
N GLY A 117 6.25 -0.66 24.47
CA GLY A 117 6.78 -1.66 23.55
C GLY A 117 7.33 -2.90 24.25
#